data_AF-F2IUS2-F1
#
_entry.id   AF-F2IUS2-F1
#
_cell.length_a   1.000
_cell.length_b   1.000
_cell.length_c   1.000
_cell.angle_alpha   90.00
_cell.angle_beta   90.00
_cell.angle_gamma   90.00
#
_symmetry.space_group_name_H-M   'P 1'
#
loop_
_entity.id
_entity.type
_entity.pdbx_description
1 polymer ?
#
loop_
_entity_poly.entity_id
_entity_poly.type
_entity_poly.pdbx_seq_one_letter_code
_entity_poly.pdbx_strand_id
1 'polypeptide(L)'
;MKSFNEDIGGYAFLGLLIATVWAIPLAVFLHRDAHGSPMELPRCDEARSLDQVRTALEAQGGRTVLGLYAASEVRSGASRDYRRCTATVVTSDREAHIGFTIGWHDRRNGIPFWTGDGL
;
A
#
# COMPACT_ATOMS: atom_id res chain seq x y z
N MET A 1 36.77 30.96 -50.59
CA MET A 1 37.19 29.81 -49.75
C MET A 1 36.88 30.15 -48.29
N LYS A 2 35.73 29.68 -47.76
CA LYS A 2 35.43 29.38 -46.34
C LYS A 2 33.92 29.16 -46.18
N SER A 3 33.51 27.90 -46.08
CA SER A 3 32.31 27.48 -45.37
C SER A 3 32.67 26.19 -44.67
N PHE A 4 32.83 26.25 -43.36
CA PHE A 4 33.00 25.10 -42.47
C PHE A 4 32.53 25.56 -41.09
N ASN A 5 31.23 25.76 -40.93
CA ASN A 5 30.67 25.97 -39.60
C ASN A 5 29.18 25.60 -39.50
N GLU A 6 28.75 24.49 -40.10
CA GLU A 6 27.36 24.03 -39.99
C GLU A 6 27.16 22.56 -39.60
N ASP A 7 28.23 21.80 -39.34
CA ASP A 7 28.07 20.36 -39.08
C ASP A 7 28.15 19.93 -37.61
N ILE A 8 28.58 20.78 -36.67
CA ILE A 8 28.84 20.32 -35.28
C ILE A 8 27.54 20.17 -34.46
N GLY A 9 26.49 20.92 -34.79
CA GLY A 9 25.22 20.90 -34.03
C GLY A 9 24.37 19.65 -34.25
N GLY A 10 24.41 19.07 -35.46
CA GLY A 10 23.57 17.92 -35.82
C GLY A 10 24.03 16.61 -35.17
N TYR A 11 25.34 16.37 -35.11
CA TYR A 11 25.90 15.14 -34.54
C TYR A 11 25.82 15.09 -33.01
N ALA A 12 25.87 16.24 -32.34
CA ALA A 12 25.70 16.33 -30.88
C ALA A 12 24.27 15.95 -30.45
N PHE A 13 23.27 16.33 -31.25
CA PHE A 13 21.86 16.01 -30.99
C PHE A 13 21.54 14.53 -31.24
N LEU A 14 22.14 13.92 -32.28
CA LEU A 14 21.93 12.52 -32.61
C LEU A 14 22.55 11.58 -31.55
N GLY A 15 23.72 11.91 -31.02
CA GLY A 15 24.36 11.14 -29.95
C GLY A 15 23.56 11.09 -28.65
N LEU A 16 22.88 12.20 -28.31
CA LEU A 16 22.06 12.30 -27.10
C LEU A 16 20.73 11.54 -27.22
N LEU A 17 20.18 11.44 -28.44
CA LEU A 17 18.98 10.63 -28.73
C LEU A 17 19.28 9.12 -28.66
N ILE A 18 20.44 8.66 -29.14
CA ILE A 18 20.80 7.25 -29.06
C ILE A 18 21.07 6.84 -27.60
N ALA A 19 21.72 7.68 -26.80
CA ALA A 19 21.98 7.40 -25.38
C ALA A 19 20.69 7.28 -24.54
N THR A 20 19.66 8.08 -24.85
CA THR A 20 18.36 8.02 -24.17
C THR A 20 17.53 6.81 -24.58
N VAL A 21 17.60 6.37 -25.83
CA VAL A 21 16.91 5.16 -26.32
C VAL A 21 17.47 3.87 -25.69
N TRP A 22 18.75 3.83 -25.31
CA TRP A 22 19.35 2.68 -24.62
C TRP A 22 19.22 2.72 -23.08
N ALA A 23 18.91 3.88 -22.49
CA ALA A 23 18.70 3.99 -21.05
C ALA A 23 17.29 3.55 -20.60
N ILE A 24 16.30 3.67 -21.47
CA ILE A 24 14.89 3.34 -21.15
C ILE A 24 14.64 1.82 -20.99
N PRO A 25 15.22 0.90 -21.78
CA PRO A 25 14.96 -0.53 -21.64
C PRO A 25 15.49 -1.12 -20.33
N LEU A 26 16.58 -0.57 -19.77
CA LEU A 26 17.21 -1.09 -18.55
C LEU A 26 16.40 -0.81 -17.28
N ALA A 27 15.68 0.31 -17.22
CA ALA A 27 14.79 0.61 -16.08
C ALA A 27 13.57 -0.34 -16.01
N VAL A 28 13.11 -0.84 -17.16
CA VAL A 28 11.92 -1.72 -17.22
C VAL A 28 12.26 -3.15 -16.75
N PHE A 29 13.48 -3.63 -17.00
CA PHE A 29 13.87 -4.98 -16.58
C PHE A 29 14.24 -5.09 -15.09
N LEU A 30 14.75 -4.03 -14.46
CA LEU A 30 15.12 -4.04 -13.04
C LEU A 30 13.94 -4.00 -12.07
N HIS A 31 12.73 -3.68 -12.53
CA HIS A 31 11.51 -3.71 -11.68
C HIS A 31 10.83 -5.08 -11.62
N ARG A 32 11.29 -6.08 -12.40
CA ARG A 32 10.63 -7.39 -12.44
C ARG A 32 11.07 -8.34 -11.33
N ASP A 33 12.25 -8.13 -10.77
CA ASP A 33 12.84 -8.98 -9.73
C ASP A 33 13.09 -8.21 -8.44
N ALA A 34 12.18 -7.32 -8.07
CA ALA A 34 11.95 -7.13 -6.64
C ALA A 34 11.39 -8.47 -6.14
N HIS A 35 12.26 -9.36 -5.67
CA HIS A 35 11.90 -10.39 -4.71
C HIS A 35 11.36 -9.66 -3.48
N GLY A 36 10.12 -9.19 -3.60
CA GLY A 36 9.39 -8.56 -2.54
C GLY A 36 9.38 -9.53 -1.38
N SER A 37 9.78 -9.04 -0.22
CA SER A 37 9.61 -9.73 1.05
C SER A 37 8.26 -10.48 1.03
N PRO A 38 8.20 -11.72 1.55
CA PRO A 38 6.98 -12.51 1.50
C PRO A 38 5.80 -11.65 1.93
N MET A 39 4.83 -11.49 1.04
CA MET A 39 3.76 -10.52 1.20
C MET A 39 3.02 -10.81 2.51
N GLU A 40 3.14 -9.88 3.45
CA GLU A 40 2.58 -10.03 4.79
C GLU A 40 1.27 -9.24 4.87
N LEU A 41 0.30 -9.79 5.59
CA LEU A 41 -0.92 -9.05 5.90
C LEU A 41 -0.56 -7.81 6.72
N PRO A 42 -1.26 -6.67 6.47
CA PRO A 42 -1.17 -5.50 7.31
C PRO A 42 -1.30 -5.84 8.80
N ARG A 43 -0.59 -5.12 9.66
CA ARG A 43 -0.66 -5.37 11.11
C ARG A 43 -1.92 -4.72 11.69
N CYS A 44 -2.34 -5.20 12.86
CA CYS A 44 -3.52 -4.67 13.55
C CYS A 44 -3.31 -3.20 13.98
N ASP A 45 -2.09 -2.85 14.39
CA ASP A 45 -1.68 -1.54 14.89
C ASP A 45 -1.15 -0.59 13.80
N GLU A 46 -1.12 -1.05 12.56
CA GLU A 46 -0.66 -0.25 11.44
C GLU A 46 -1.66 0.86 11.12
N ALA A 47 -1.17 2.08 10.89
CA ALA A 47 -2.02 3.26 10.67
C ALA A 47 -3.04 3.05 9.54
N ARG A 48 -2.65 2.34 8.47
CA ARG A 48 -3.54 1.99 7.36
C ARG A 48 -4.71 1.11 7.80
N SER A 49 -4.47 0.11 8.66
CA SER A 49 -5.50 -0.78 9.16
C SER A 49 -6.50 -0.02 10.03
N LEU A 50 -6.00 0.85 10.91
CA LEU A 50 -6.83 1.67 11.79
C LEU A 50 -7.68 2.67 11.01
N ASP A 51 -7.14 3.26 9.95
CA ASP A 51 -7.86 4.21 9.08
C ASP A 51 -9.00 3.54 8.31
N GLN A 52 -8.77 2.34 7.78
CA GLN A 52 -9.81 1.54 7.12
C GLN A 52 -10.93 1.17 8.09
N VAL A 53 -10.57 0.71 9.30
CA VAL A 53 -11.54 0.35 10.33
C VAL A 53 -12.34 1.58 10.77
N ARG A 54 -11.68 2.72 11.00
CA ARG A 54 -12.35 4.00 11.30
C ARG A 54 -13.37 4.35 10.23
N THR A 55 -12.94 4.39 8.97
CA THR A 55 -13.78 4.82 7.84
C THR A 55 -15.06 3.98 7.75
N ALA A 56 -14.94 2.67 7.91
CA ALA A 56 -16.09 1.77 7.85
C ALA A 56 -17.01 1.89 9.08
N LEU A 57 -16.47 2.06 10.28
CA LEU A 57 -17.27 2.32 11.49
C LEU A 57 -18.07 3.61 11.37
N GLU A 58 -17.45 4.68 10.85
CA GLU A 58 -18.12 5.96 10.62
C GLU A 58 -19.21 5.84 9.55
N ALA A 59 -18.95 5.08 8.47
CA ALA A 59 -19.91 4.83 7.40
C ALA A 59 -21.14 4.02 7.88
N GLN A 60 -20.96 3.05 8.77
CA GLN A 60 -22.05 2.20 9.24
C GLN A 60 -22.84 2.83 10.40
N GLY A 61 -22.14 3.45 11.36
CA GLY A 61 -22.74 3.93 12.60
C GLY A 61 -23.26 5.36 12.55
N GLY A 62 -22.87 6.16 11.54
CA GLY A 62 -23.16 7.60 11.47
C GLY A 62 -22.59 8.39 12.64
N ARG A 63 -21.62 7.81 13.37
CA ARG A 63 -20.99 8.38 14.56
C ARG A 63 -19.52 8.60 14.28
N THR A 64 -19.00 9.76 14.66
CA THR A 64 -17.59 10.08 14.54
C THR A 64 -16.76 9.25 15.50
N VAL A 65 -15.69 8.65 14.99
CA VAL A 65 -14.71 7.93 15.79
C VAL A 65 -13.68 8.93 16.29
N LEU A 66 -13.73 9.23 17.59
CA LEU A 66 -12.80 10.15 18.24
C LEU A 66 -11.41 9.51 18.44
N GLY A 67 -11.37 8.19 18.64
CA GLY A 67 -10.13 7.45 18.86
C GLY A 67 -10.26 5.98 18.49
N LEU A 68 -9.17 5.41 17.97
CA LEU A 68 -9.02 3.99 17.72
C LEU A 68 -7.60 3.58 18.11
N TYR A 69 -7.45 2.76 19.15
CA TYR A 69 -6.15 2.42 19.75
C TYR A 69 -6.14 1.03 20.38
N ALA A 70 -5.00 0.66 20.99
CA ALA A 70 -4.75 -0.65 21.62
C ALA A 70 -5.02 -1.83 20.66
N ALA A 71 -4.80 -1.60 19.37
CA ALA A 71 -5.03 -2.63 18.37
C ALA A 71 -3.99 -3.74 18.51
N SER A 72 -4.45 -4.96 18.72
CA SER A 72 -3.61 -6.11 19.00
C SER A 72 -4.15 -7.36 18.32
N GLU A 73 -3.26 -8.29 18.01
CA GLU A 73 -3.62 -9.56 17.40
C GLU A 73 -4.01 -10.59 18.47
N VAL A 74 -5.19 -11.21 18.30
CA VAL A 74 -5.73 -12.18 19.26
C VAL A 74 -5.34 -13.61 18.90
N ARG A 75 -5.23 -13.92 17.59
CA ARG A 75 -4.79 -15.23 17.10
C ARG A 75 -4.47 -15.16 15.60
N SER A 76 -3.25 -15.56 15.21
CA SER A 76 -2.92 -15.85 13.80
C SER A 76 -3.48 -17.21 13.44
N GLY A 77 -4.26 -17.31 12.35
CA GLY A 77 -4.55 -18.61 11.76
C GLY A 77 -3.25 -19.26 11.28
N ALA A 78 -3.13 -20.59 11.39
CA ALA A 78 -1.92 -21.34 11.01
C ALA A 78 -1.44 -21.08 9.56
N SER A 79 -2.30 -20.54 8.69
CA SER A 79 -1.98 -20.29 7.27
C SER A 79 -1.57 -18.85 6.92
N ARG A 80 -1.49 -17.91 7.87
CA ARG A 80 -1.25 -16.46 7.60
C ARG A 80 -2.19 -15.84 6.55
N ASP A 81 -3.31 -16.49 6.23
CA ASP A 81 -4.28 -15.98 5.25
C ASP A 81 -5.21 -14.92 5.84
N TYR A 82 -5.33 -14.91 7.16
CA TYR A 82 -6.07 -13.90 7.90
C TYR A 82 -5.42 -13.65 9.26
N ARG A 83 -5.65 -12.44 9.79
CA ARG A 83 -5.22 -11.95 11.09
C ARG A 83 -6.45 -11.48 11.86
N ARG A 84 -6.68 -11.99 13.06
CA ARG A 84 -7.75 -11.50 13.94
C ARG A 84 -7.20 -10.46 14.91
N CYS A 85 -7.81 -9.29 14.90
CA CYS A 85 -7.43 -8.13 15.66
C CYS A 85 -8.55 -7.73 16.62
N THR A 86 -8.17 -7.14 17.75
CA THR A 86 -9.06 -6.38 18.62
C THR A 86 -8.53 -4.97 18.77
N ALA A 87 -9.42 -3.99 18.84
CA ALA A 87 -9.07 -2.60 19.14
C ALA A 87 -10.10 -1.96 20.06
N THR A 88 -9.69 -0.88 20.70
CA THR A 88 -10.58 -0.02 21.49
C THR A 88 -10.99 1.17 20.64
N VAL A 89 -12.30 1.36 20.49
CA VAL A 89 -12.90 2.50 19.79
C VAL A 89 -13.53 3.45 20.82
N VAL A 90 -13.28 4.74 20.63
CA VAL A 90 -13.90 5.81 21.41
C VAL A 90 -14.77 6.62 20.46
N THR A 91 -16.06 6.68 20.75
CA THR A 91 -17.03 7.57 20.09
C THR A 91 -17.49 8.66 21.06
N SER A 92 -18.33 9.59 20.60
CA SER A 92 -18.91 10.64 21.45
C SER A 92 -19.70 10.12 22.65
N ASP A 93 -20.20 8.89 22.59
CA ASP A 93 -21.19 8.37 23.54
C ASP A 93 -20.60 7.30 24.45
N ARG A 94 -19.56 6.59 23.98
CA ARG A 94 -18.97 5.47 24.72
C ARG A 94 -17.59 5.08 24.19
N GLU A 95 -16.88 4.36 25.05
CA GLU A 95 -15.72 3.54 24.68
C GLU A 95 -16.15 2.07 24.59
N ALA A 96 -15.71 1.37 23.55
CA ALA A 96 -16.05 -0.04 23.31
C ALA A 96 -14.85 -0.81 22.74
N HIS A 97 -14.82 -2.12 23.00
CA HIS A 97 -13.87 -3.02 22.35
C HIS A 97 -14.53 -3.61 21.11
N ILE A 98 -13.80 -3.62 19.99
CA ILE A 98 -14.26 -4.18 18.72
C ILE A 98 -13.30 -5.26 18.24
N GLY A 99 -13.85 -6.26 17.56
CA GLY A 99 -13.10 -7.28 16.85
C GLY A 99 -13.15 -7.05 15.35
N PHE A 100 -12.01 -7.15 14.68
CA PHE A 100 -11.92 -7.12 13.23
C PHE A 100 -10.91 -8.13 12.70
N THR A 101 -11.03 -8.50 11.45
CA THR A 101 -10.20 -9.48 10.75
C THR A 101 -9.63 -8.82 9.51
N ILE A 102 -8.32 -8.99 9.32
CA ILE A 102 -7.60 -8.58 8.11
C ILE A 102 -7.30 -9.86 7.32
N GLY A 103 -7.68 -9.94 6.05
CA GLY A 103 -7.41 -11.10 5.21
C GLY A 103 -7.03 -10.72 3.79
N TRP A 104 -6.69 -11.70 2.95
CA TRP A 104 -6.43 -11.45 1.53
C TRP A 104 -7.70 -11.55 0.71
N HIS A 105 -8.04 -10.48 -0.01
CA HIS A 105 -9.03 -10.53 -1.08
C HIS A 105 -8.39 -11.15 -2.32
N ASP A 106 -7.19 -10.66 -2.66
CA ASP A 106 -6.33 -11.25 -3.68
C ASP A 106 -4.88 -11.33 -3.15
N ARG A 107 -4.46 -12.53 -2.80
CA ARG A 107 -3.11 -12.79 -2.26
C ARG A 107 -2.01 -12.62 -3.32
N ARG A 108 -2.31 -12.82 -4.60
CA ARG A 108 -1.31 -12.70 -5.68
C ARG A 108 -0.98 -11.25 -5.96
N ASN A 109 -1.98 -10.38 -5.86
CA ASN A 109 -1.86 -8.94 -6.08
C ASN A 109 -1.68 -8.14 -4.78
N GLY A 110 -1.73 -8.80 -3.61
CA GLY A 110 -1.51 -8.13 -2.34
C GLY A 110 -2.63 -7.21 -1.90
N ILE A 111 -3.87 -7.57 -2.25
CA ILE A 111 -5.04 -6.77 -1.94
C ILE A 111 -5.66 -7.32 -0.66
N PRO A 112 -5.51 -6.65 0.49
CA PRO A 112 -6.15 -7.05 1.73
C PRO A 112 -7.63 -6.62 1.78
N PHE A 113 -8.41 -7.24 2.66
CA PHE A 113 -9.72 -6.78 3.10
C PHE A 113 -9.77 -6.69 4.63
N TRP A 114 -10.72 -5.90 5.14
CA TRP A 114 -11.07 -5.79 6.55
C TRP A 114 -12.54 -6.17 6.74
N THR A 115 -12.85 -6.89 7.81
CA THR A 115 -14.24 -7.26 8.17
C THR A 115 -14.35 -7.44 9.68
N GLY A 116 -15.53 -7.27 10.28
CA GLY A 116 -15.71 -7.40 11.72
C GLY A 116 -17.10 -6.99 12.17
N ASP A 117 -17.36 -7.09 13.46
CA ASP A 117 -18.63 -6.65 14.03
C ASP A 117 -18.73 -5.12 13.93
N GLY A 118 -19.57 -4.62 13.03
CA GLY A 118 -19.70 -3.19 12.76
C GLY A 118 -18.75 -2.66 11.68
N LEU A 119 -18.29 -3.51 10.76
CA LEU A 119 -17.47 -3.18 9.59
C LEU A 119 -18.14 -3.64 8.28
#